data_AF-A0A949HN45-F1
#
_entry.id   AF-A0A949HN45-F1
#
_cell.length_a   1.000
_cell.length_b   1.000
_cell.length_c   1.000
_cell.angle_alpha   90.00
_cell.angle_beta   90.00
_cell.angle_gamma   90.00
#
_symmetry.space_group_name_H-M   'P 1'
#
loop_
_entity.id
_entity.type
_entity.pdbx_description
1 polymer ?
#
loop_
_entity_poly.entity_id
_entity_poly.type
_entity_poly.pdbx_seq_one_letter_code
_entity_poly.pdbx_strand_id
1 'polypeptide(L)'
;YYDPARSAIPNGFLPFWEFVAGPLHAGSFGPNSLDGTFGPEVKFQFAPPTGSKLPLAPSDGKQSFGTVRVDAKTKQMTVDLRGLDGQVLDGGSFTLEPKFNN
;
A
#
# COMPACT_ATOMS: atom_id res chain seq x y z
N TYR A 1 6.74 -3.97 -0.16
CA TYR A 1 7.31 -5.10 0.62
C TYR A 1 8.60 -4.62 1.24
N TYR A 2 8.79 -4.88 2.52
CA TYR A 2 9.99 -4.50 3.25
C TYR A 2 10.87 -5.73 3.40
N ASP A 3 12.06 -5.68 2.79
CA ASP A 3 13.02 -6.77 2.78
C ASP A 3 14.23 -6.43 3.67
N PRO A 4 14.46 -7.16 4.78
CA PRO A 4 15.59 -6.91 5.67
C PRO A 4 16.94 -7.08 4.95
N ALA A 5 17.03 -7.91 3.90
CA ALA A 5 18.27 -8.09 3.13
C ALA A 5 18.65 -6.84 2.31
N ARG A 6 17.69 -5.94 2.05
CA ARG A 6 17.89 -4.67 1.34
C ARG A 6 17.92 -3.47 2.27
N SER A 7 17.75 -3.68 3.57
CA SER A 7 17.65 -2.62 4.56
C SER A 7 19.03 -2.17 5.06
N ALA A 8 19.08 -0.99 5.67
CA ALA A 8 20.28 -0.51 6.36
C ALA A 8 20.57 -1.28 7.66
N ILE A 9 19.61 -2.07 8.15
CA ILE A 9 19.69 -2.88 9.37
C ILE A 9 19.39 -4.37 9.08
N PRO A 10 20.30 -5.08 8.37
CA PRO A 10 20.09 -6.49 8.04
C PRO A 10 19.78 -7.34 9.27
N ASN A 11 18.78 -8.21 9.15
CA ASN A 11 18.28 -9.08 10.23
C ASN A 11 17.67 -8.35 11.45
N GLY A 12 17.41 -7.04 11.36
CA GLY A 12 16.76 -6.28 12.45
C GLY A 12 15.26 -6.52 12.57
N PHE A 13 14.63 -7.15 11.58
CA PHE A 13 13.18 -7.39 11.53
C PHE A 13 12.84 -8.55 10.57
N LEU A 14 11.64 -9.13 10.74
CA LEU A 14 11.06 -10.08 9.80
C LEU A 14 10.48 -9.32 8.60
N PRO A 15 10.60 -9.85 7.36
CA PRO A 15 10.02 -9.18 6.21
C PRO A 15 8.50 -9.05 6.31
N PHE A 16 7.94 -7.95 5.81
CA PHE A 16 6.51 -7.70 5.88
C PHE A 16 5.95 -6.90 4.69
N TRP A 17 4.64 -6.98 4.53
CA TRP A 17 3.87 -6.14 3.62
C TRP A 17 3.29 -4.95 4.37
N GLU A 18 3.32 -3.78 3.75
CA GLU A 18 2.60 -2.60 4.22
C GLU A 18 1.61 -2.20 3.12
N PHE A 19 0.39 -1.89 3.52
CA PHE A 19 -0.64 -1.33 2.65
C PHE A 19 -1.11 -0.03 3.27
N VAL A 20 -0.96 1.07 2.54
CA VAL A 20 -1.37 2.40 2.98
C VAL A 20 -2.50 2.88 2.08
N ALA A 21 -3.63 3.18 2.70
CA ALA A 21 -4.76 3.85 2.06
C ALA A 21 -5.19 5.03 2.93
N GLY A 22 -5.59 6.12 2.29
CA GLY A 22 -5.98 7.34 3.01
C GLY A 22 -7.38 7.24 3.61
N PRO A 23 -7.68 7.99 4.67
CA PRO A 23 -9.05 8.13 5.13
C PRO A 23 -9.91 8.73 4.02
N LEU A 24 -11.15 8.24 3.92
CA LEU A 24 -12.16 8.82 3.04
C LEU A 24 -12.28 10.33 3.32
N HIS A 25 -12.32 11.13 2.26
CA HIS A 25 -12.50 12.58 2.28
C HIS A 25 -11.29 13.41 2.76
N ALA A 26 -10.08 12.83 2.85
CA ALA A 26 -8.85 13.61 3.08
C ALA A 26 -8.17 14.09 1.79
N GLY A 27 -7.36 15.15 1.89
CA GLY A 27 -6.54 15.60 0.77
C GLY A 27 -5.43 14.60 0.43
N SER A 28 -5.08 14.50 -0.85
CA SER A 28 -4.06 13.56 -1.33
C SER A 28 -2.71 14.22 -1.52
N PHE A 29 -1.65 13.51 -1.14
CA PHE A 29 -0.26 14.00 -1.13
C PHE A 29 0.68 13.05 -1.90
N GLY A 30 1.92 13.50 -2.08
CA GLY A 30 3.02 12.67 -2.55
C GLY A 30 3.07 12.47 -4.07
N PRO A 31 3.81 11.43 -4.52
CA PRO A 31 4.51 10.47 -3.67
C PRO A 31 5.80 11.07 -3.07
N ASN A 32 6.12 10.70 -1.83
CA ASN A 32 7.42 10.98 -1.23
C ASN A 32 8.42 9.89 -1.61
N SER A 33 9.69 10.25 -1.77
CA SER A 33 10.77 9.27 -1.95
C SER A 33 10.91 8.43 -0.69
N LEU A 34 10.90 7.10 -0.85
CA LEU A 34 11.22 6.19 0.25
C LEU A 34 12.73 6.12 0.44
N ASP A 35 13.17 6.15 1.70
CA ASP A 35 14.57 5.94 2.04
C ASP A 35 14.87 4.44 2.30
N GLY A 36 16.15 4.08 2.25
CA GLY A 36 16.60 2.70 2.33
C GLY A 36 16.59 2.07 3.72
N THR A 37 16.18 2.78 4.79
CA THR A 37 16.32 2.32 6.18
C THR A 37 15.75 0.92 6.39
N PHE A 38 14.55 0.65 5.85
CA PHE A 38 13.87 -0.64 5.99
C PHE A 38 13.84 -1.47 4.69
N GLY A 39 14.66 -1.13 3.70
CA GLY A 39 14.70 -1.86 2.43
C GLY A 39 13.36 -1.94 1.68
N PRO A 40 12.61 -0.83 1.52
CA PRO A 40 11.29 -0.87 0.90
C PRO A 40 11.36 -1.19 -0.60
N GLU A 41 10.36 -1.93 -1.07
CA GLU A 41 10.00 -2.09 -2.46
C GLU A 41 8.56 -1.61 -2.68
N VAL A 42 8.40 -0.58 -3.50
CA VAL A 42 7.07 -0.10 -3.94
C VAL A 42 6.51 -1.10 -4.93
N LYS A 43 5.41 -1.76 -4.55
CA LYS A 43 4.68 -2.72 -5.41
C LYS A 43 3.49 -2.09 -6.13
N PHE A 44 2.94 -1.02 -5.58
CA PHE A 44 1.83 -0.26 -6.14
C PHE A 44 1.89 1.17 -5.61
N GLN A 45 1.51 2.13 -6.44
CA GLN A 45 1.43 3.54 -6.06
C GLN A 45 0.27 4.21 -6.77
N PHE A 46 -0.64 4.78 -5.97
CA PHE A 46 -1.71 5.65 -6.44
C PHE A 46 -1.57 6.99 -5.73
N ALA A 47 -1.11 7.99 -6.47
CA ALA A 47 -0.78 9.31 -5.95
C ALA A 47 -1.22 10.41 -6.93
N PRO A 48 -1.26 11.68 -6.49
CA PRO A 48 -1.36 12.83 -7.37
C PRO A 48 -0.31 12.77 -8.51
N PRO A 49 -0.64 13.24 -9.73
CA PRO A 49 0.35 13.37 -10.81
C PRO A 49 1.51 14.29 -10.41
N THR A 50 2.71 14.01 -10.93
CA THR A 50 3.89 14.86 -10.74
C THR A 50 3.59 16.31 -11.14
N GLY A 51 3.96 17.27 -10.28
CA GLY A 51 3.73 18.70 -10.51
C GLY A 51 2.37 19.22 -10.05
N SER A 52 1.52 18.39 -9.46
CA SER A 52 0.26 18.84 -8.85
C SER A 52 0.51 19.87 -7.74
N LYS A 53 -0.37 20.87 -7.62
CA LYS A 53 -0.40 21.76 -6.45
C LYS A 53 -1.05 21.01 -5.29
N LEU A 54 -0.24 20.59 -4.32
CA LEU A 54 -0.67 19.77 -3.20
C LEU A 54 -1.16 20.58 -1.98
N PRO A 55 -2.03 20.00 -1.13
CA PRO A 55 -2.75 18.74 -1.36
C PRO A 55 -3.79 18.86 -2.47
N LEU A 56 -4.05 17.78 -3.20
CA LEU A 56 -5.24 17.70 -4.04
C LEU A 56 -6.48 17.63 -3.14
N ALA A 57 -7.53 18.37 -3.50
CA ALA A 57 -8.78 18.37 -2.77
C ALA A 57 -9.50 17.02 -2.94
N PRO A 58 -10.39 16.64 -2.01
CA PRO A 58 -11.22 15.45 -2.16
C PRO A 58 -11.95 15.32 -3.50
N SER A 59 -12.40 16.46 -4.03
CA SER A 59 -13.09 16.56 -5.32
C SER A 59 -12.22 16.21 -6.53
N ASP A 60 -10.89 16.16 -6.37
CA ASP A 60 -9.96 15.87 -7.47
C ASP A 60 -9.80 14.35 -7.71
N GLY A 61 -10.54 13.50 -6.98
CA GLY A 61 -10.69 12.07 -7.29
C GLY A 61 -9.48 11.20 -7.01
N LYS A 62 -8.46 11.71 -6.30
CA LYS A 62 -7.23 10.97 -5.95
C LYS A 62 -7.27 10.31 -4.57
N GLN A 63 -8.46 9.93 -4.12
CA GLN A 63 -8.65 9.21 -2.86
C GLN A 63 -8.77 7.70 -3.10
N SER A 64 -8.32 6.93 -2.13
CA SER A 64 -8.50 5.49 -2.12
C SER A 64 -8.74 4.98 -0.70
N PHE A 65 -9.42 3.84 -0.60
CA PHE A 65 -9.58 3.10 0.65
C PHE A 65 -9.21 1.63 0.43
N GLY A 66 -8.84 0.94 1.51
CA GLY A 66 -8.44 -0.47 1.47
C GLY A 66 -9.53 -1.39 2.01
N THR A 67 -9.71 -2.55 1.38
CA THR A 67 -10.46 -3.67 1.96
C THR A 67 -9.55 -4.87 2.13
N VAL A 68 -9.66 -5.56 3.26
CA VAL A 68 -8.95 -6.81 3.54
C VAL A 68 -9.96 -7.92 3.70
N ARG A 69 -9.73 -9.04 3.01
CA ARG A 69 -10.51 -10.28 3.16
C ARG A 69 -9.56 -11.42 3.50
N VAL A 70 -9.95 -12.26 4.45
CA VAL A 70 -9.20 -13.46 4.79
C VAL A 70 -10.10 -14.66 4.52
N ASP A 71 -9.65 -15.56 3.64
CA ASP A 71 -10.39 -16.79 3.36
C ASP A 71 -10.33 -17.72 4.58
N ALA A 72 -11.49 -18.23 5.00
CA ALA A 72 -11.58 -19.03 6.22
C ALA A 72 -10.91 -20.41 6.09
N LYS A 73 -10.81 -20.97 4.88
CA LYS A 73 -10.26 -22.30 4.62
C LYS A 73 -8.76 -22.23 4.30
N THR A 74 -8.38 -21.40 3.34
CA THR A 74 -7.00 -21.30 2.86
C THR A 74 -6.15 -20.38 3.73
N LYS A 75 -6.78 -19.48 4.51
CA LYS A 75 -6.11 -18.41 5.28
C LYS A 75 -5.37 -17.40 4.40
N GLN A 76 -5.60 -17.43 3.08
CA GLN A 76 -5.09 -16.39 2.19
C GLN A 76 -5.74 -15.06 2.53
N MET A 77 -4.93 -14.01 2.49
CA MET A 77 -5.38 -12.64 2.71
C MET A 77 -5.35 -11.90 1.38
N THR A 78 -6.51 -11.41 0.93
CA THR A 78 -6.63 -10.53 -0.23
C THR A 78 -6.80 -9.10 0.23
N VAL A 79 -5.94 -8.21 -0.25
CA VAL A 79 -6.02 -6.77 -0.05
C VAL A 79 -6.37 -6.12 -1.37
N ASP A 80 -7.46 -5.35 -1.39
CA ASP A 80 -7.84 -4.51 -2.53
C ASP A 80 -7.76 -3.04 -2.14
N LEU A 81 -7.04 -2.26 -2.94
CA LEU A 81 -7.06 -0.80 -2.89
C LEU A 81 -8.08 -0.29 -3.90
N ARG A 82 -9.08 0.46 -3.43
CA ARG A 82 -10.24 0.88 -4.21
C ARG A 82 -10.29 2.39 -4.37
N GLY A 83 -10.75 2.84 -5.52
CA GLY A 83 -11.08 4.24 -5.78
C GLY A 83 -12.41 4.64 -5.14
N LEU A 84 -12.78 5.91 -5.27
CA LEU A 84 -14.05 6.45 -4.74
C LEU A 84 -15.30 5.81 -5.34
N ASP A 85 -15.19 5.26 -6.55
CA ASP A 85 -16.25 4.51 -7.24
C ASP A 85 -16.40 3.07 -6.71
N GLY A 86 -15.57 2.67 -5.74
CA GLY A 86 -15.54 1.33 -5.17
C GLY A 86 -14.87 0.28 -6.05
N GLN A 87 -14.40 0.65 -7.25
CA GLN A 87 -13.64 -0.25 -8.12
C GLN A 87 -12.23 -0.44 -7.60
N VAL A 88 -11.68 -1.63 -7.82
CA VAL A 88 -10.27 -1.90 -7.52
C VAL A 88 -9.42 -1.11 -8.49
N LEU A 89 -8.42 -0.39 -7.96
CA LEU A 89 -7.46 0.34 -8.77
C LEU A 89 -6.63 -0.66 -9.60
N ASP A 90 -6.27 -0.30 -10.82
CA ASP A 90 -5.48 -1.17 -11.68
C ASP A 90 -4.13 -1.52 -11.03
N GLY A 91 -3.82 -2.82 -10.93
CA GLY A 91 -2.67 -3.32 -10.16
C GLY A 91 -2.77 -3.21 -8.63
N GLY A 92 -3.93 -2.80 -8.10
CA GLY A 92 -4.17 -2.55 -6.67
C GLY A 92 -4.73 -3.73 -5.87
N SER A 93 -4.72 -4.95 -6.41
CA SER A 93 -5.15 -6.17 -5.71
C SER A 93 -3.98 -7.11 -5.45
N PHE A 94 -3.88 -7.62 -4.22
CA PHE A 94 -2.81 -8.50 -3.78
C PHE A 94 -3.40 -9.67 -3.00
N THR A 95 -3.04 -10.90 -3.35
CA THR A 95 -3.35 -12.09 -2.55
C THR A 95 -2.07 -12.63 -1.93
N LEU A 96 -2.07 -12.74 -0.60
CA LEU A 96 -0.93 -13.17 0.20
C LEU A 96 -1.22 -14.53 0.82
N GLU A 97 -0.26 -15.43 0.68
CA GLU A 97 -0.27 -16.72 1.38
C GLU A 97 -0.02 -16.53 2.89
N PRO A 98 -0.65 -17.36 3.75
CA PRO A 98 -0.36 -17.33 5.18
C PRO A 98 1.12 -17.65 5.44
N LYS A 99 1.75 -16.85 6.30
CA LYS A 99 3.10 -17.09 6.80
C LYS A 99 2.98 -17.58 8.24
N PHE A 100 3.54 -18.75 8.51
CA PHE A 100 3.66 -19.29 9.86
C PHE A 100 5.11 -19.09 10.30
N ASN A 101 5.31 -18.39 11.40
CA ASN A 101 6.63 -18.26 12.01
C ASN A 101 6.91 -19.57 12.74
N ASN A 102 7.88 -20.34 12.24
CA ASN A 102 8.43 -21.50 12.93
C ASN A 102 9.59 -21.09 13.83
#